data_AF-A0A258YIS6-F1
#
_entry.id   AF-A0A258YIS6-F1
#
_cell.length_a   1.000
_cell.length_b   1.000
_cell.length_c   1.000
_cell.angle_alpha   90.00
_cell.angle_beta   90.00
_cell.angle_gamma   90.00
#
_symmetry.space_group_name_H-M   'P 1'
#
loop_
_entity.id
_entity.type
_entity.pdbx_description
1 polymer ?
#
loop_
_entity_poly.entity_id
_entity_poly.type
_entity_poly.pdbx_seq_one_letter_code
_entity_poly.pdbx_strand_id
1 'polypeptide(L)' 'MGFAELIEQLNELPADKQAEVIDFAHFVAQKYRNMNMEKTLADSSLAEFFVNGIVPAFQPMSREEANAR' A
#
# COMPACT_ATOMS: atom_id res chain seq x y z
N MET A 1 14.47 -16.77 -18.28
CA MET A 1 13.90 -17.70 -17.29
C MET A 1 12.40 -17.73 -17.47
N GLY A 2 11.89 -18.84 -17.99
CA GLY A 2 10.44 -19.04 -18.15
C GLY A 2 9.79 -19.55 -16.86
N PHE A 3 8.46 -19.45 -16.75
CA PHE A 3 7.72 -20.01 -15.60
C PHE A 3 7.96 -21.52 -15.41
N ALA A 4 8.18 -22.26 -16.49
CA ALA A 4 8.46 -23.70 -16.44
C ALA A 4 9.77 -24.01 -15.69
N GLU A 5 10.86 -23.29 -16.01
CA GLU A 5 12.17 -23.47 -15.36
C GLU A 5 12.09 -23.12 -13.87
N LEU A 6 11.29 -22.12 -13.49
CA LEU A 6 11.08 -21.76 -12.09
C LEU A 6 10.34 -22.85 -11.30
N ILE A 7 9.34 -23.48 -11.90
CA ILE A 7 8.57 -24.57 -11.26
C ILE A 7 9.47 -25.79 -11.02
N GLU A 8 10.31 -26.13 -11.99
CA GLU A 8 11.29 -27.22 -11.85
C GLU A 8 12.25 -26.94 -10.69
N GLN A 9 12.83 -25.75 -10.63
CA GLN A 9 13.70 -25.34 -9.52
C GLN A 9 12.99 -25.32 -8.17
N LEU A 10 11.70 -24.95 -8.13
CA LEU A 10 10.92 -24.96 -6.90
C LEU A 10 10.75 -26.38 -6.36
N ASN A 11 10.52 -27.35 -7.25
CA ASN A 11 10.34 -28.76 -6.86
C ASN A 11 11.62 -29.42 -6.34
N GLU A 12 12.80 -28.89 -6.70
CA GLU A 12 14.09 -29.35 -6.17
C GLU A 12 14.34 -28.90 -4.71
N LEU A 13 13.59 -27.90 -4.23
CA LEU A 13 13.75 -27.38 -2.88
C LEU A 13 13.05 -28.26 -1.83
N PRO A 14 13.58 -28.33 -0.60
CA PRO A 14 12.85 -28.82 0.56
C PRO A 14 11.52 -28.08 0.80
N ALA A 15 10.52 -28.77 1.36
CA ALA A 15 9.16 -28.24 1.50
C ALA A 15 9.07 -26.93 2.32
N ASP A 16 9.93 -26.75 3.32
CA ASP A 16 10.06 -25.53 4.12
C ASP A 16 10.55 -24.35 3.26
N LYS A 17 11.47 -24.61 2.34
CA LYS A 17 12.01 -23.60 1.42
C LYS A 17 11.06 -23.26 0.29
N GLN A 18 10.24 -24.22 -0.16
CA GLN A 18 9.16 -23.96 -1.12
C GLN A 18 8.14 -22.97 -0.54
N ALA A 19 7.72 -23.19 0.72
CA ALA A 19 6.78 -22.29 1.40
C ALA A 19 7.33 -20.86 1.50
N GLU A 20 8.61 -20.70 1.87
CA GLU A 20 9.27 -19.38 1.97
C GLU A 20 9.26 -18.62 0.64
N VAL A 21 9.52 -19.30 -0.48
CA VAL A 21 9.49 -18.68 -1.81
C VAL A 21 8.09 -18.26 -2.21
N ILE A 22 7.08 -19.09 -1.92
CA ILE A 22 5.67 -18.79 -2.18
C ILE A 22 5.23 -17.57 -1.35
N ASP A 23 5.57 -17.54 -0.06
CA ASP A 23 5.27 -16.42 0.83
C ASP A 23 5.91 -15.11 0.34
N PHE A 24 7.16 -15.18 -0.11
CA PHE A 24 7.83 -14.03 -0.70
C PHE A 24 7.14 -13.54 -1.99
N ALA A 25 6.73 -14.45 -2.87
CA ALA A 25 6.00 -14.10 -4.08
C ALA A 25 4.67 -13.41 -3.76
N HIS A 26 3.93 -13.90 -2.76
CA HIS A 26 2.71 -13.26 -2.25
C HIS A 26 2.97 -11.86 -1.71
N PHE A 27 4.02 -11.68 -0.91
CA PHE A 27 4.42 -10.39 -0.38
C PHE A 27 4.72 -9.38 -1.49
N VAL A 28 5.51 -9.76 -2.50
CA VAL A 28 5.83 -8.90 -3.63
C VAL A 28 4.56 -8.52 -4.41
N ALA A 29 3.69 -9.49 -4.71
CA ALA A 29 2.43 -9.25 -5.41
C ALA A 29 1.51 -8.31 -4.61
N GLN A 30 1.44 -8.46 -3.29
CA GLN A 30 0.66 -7.58 -2.43
C GLN A 30 1.24 -6.16 -2.41
N LYS A 31 2.57 -6.02 -2.31
CA LYS A 31 3.23 -4.71 -2.32
C LYS A 31 2.99 -3.97 -3.64
N TYR A 32 3.11 -4.64 -4.78
CA TYR A 32 2.84 -4.03 -6.08
C TYR A 32 1.37 -3.64 -6.26
N ARG A 33 0.42 -4.47 -5.81
CA ARG A 33 -1.00 -4.11 -5.78
C ARG A 33 -1.25 -2.83 -4.98
N ASN A 34 -0.59 -2.69 -3.83
CA ASN A 34 -0.74 -1.52 -2.97
C ASN A 34 -0.02 -0.26 -3.52
N MET A 35 1.04 -0.42 -4.32
CA MET A 35 1.75 0.68 -4.99
C MET A 35 1.02 1.20 -6.22
N ASN A 36 0.29 0.32 -6.94
CA ASN A 36 -0.52 0.71 -8.10
C ASN A 36 -1.88 1.30 -7.74
N MET A 37 -2.22 1.38 -6.44
CA MET A 37 -3.28 2.27 -6.00
C MET A 37 -2.71 3.69 -6.03
N GLU A 38 -3.12 4.51 -6.99
CA GLU A 38 -2.86 5.95 -6.98
C GLU A 38 -3.43 6.54 -5.70
N LYS A 39 -2.60 6.61 -4.66
CA LYS A 39 -2.94 7.33 -3.44
C LYS A 39 -2.68 8.79 -3.70
N THR A 40 -3.73 9.58 -3.70
CA THR A 40 -3.61 11.03 -3.73
C THR A 40 -3.11 11.51 -2.37
N LEU A 41 -2.61 12.74 -2.29
CA LEU A 41 -2.28 13.35 -1.00
C LEU A 41 -3.49 13.39 -0.05
N ALA A 42 -4.71 13.36 -0.59
CA ALA A 42 -5.96 13.28 0.17
C ALA A 42 -6.20 11.91 0.82
N ASP A 43 -5.52 10.85 0.37
CA ASP A 43 -5.60 9.50 0.93
C ASP A 43 -4.46 9.22 1.94
N SER A 44 -3.71 10.25 2.32
CA SER A 44 -2.61 10.14 3.27
C SER A 44 -3.10 10.22 4.72
N SER A 45 -2.35 9.64 5.65
CA SER A 45 -2.58 9.79 7.09
C SER A 45 -2.55 11.25 7.54
N LEU A 46 -1.86 12.12 6.79
CA LEU A 46 -1.86 13.56 7.01
C LEU A 46 -3.21 14.19 6.62
N ALA A 47 -3.84 13.74 5.53
CA ALA A 47 -5.16 14.23 5.14
C ALA A 47 -6.25 13.79 6.14
N GLU A 48 -6.21 12.55 6.61
CA GLU A 48 -7.10 12.07 7.70
C GLU A 48 -6.97 12.93 8.96
N PHE A 49 -5.76 13.39 9.27
CA PHE A 49 -5.49 14.25 10.41
C PHE A 49 -6.12 15.65 10.27
N PHE A 50 -6.11 16.23 9.06
CA PHE A 50 -6.78 17.50 8.79
C PHE A 50 -8.31 17.38 8.81
N VAL A 51 -8.86 16.25 8.36
CA VAL A 51 -10.31 16.01 8.35
C VAL A 51 -10.85 15.75 9.76
N ASN A 52 -10.16 14.90 10.53
CA ASN A 52 -10.65 14.48 11.84
C ASN A 52 -10.29 15.47 12.96
N GLY A 53 -9.28 16.32 12.76
CA GLY A 53 -8.84 17.33 13.72
C GLY A 53 -8.25 16.73 15.01
N ILE A 54 -7.19 17.36 15.53
CA ILE A 54 -6.68 17.02 16.89
C ILE A 54 -7.56 17.66 17.97
N VAL A 55 -8.21 18.77 17.62
CA VAL A 55 -8.91 19.63 18.56
C VAL A 55 -10.41 19.38 18.44
N PRO A 56 -11.09 19.00 19.54
CA PRO A 56 -12.54 18.86 19.55
C PRO A 56 -13.21 20.14 19.05
N ALA A 57 -14.15 20.00 18.11
CA ALA A 57 -14.87 21.11 17.46
C ALA A 57 -14.04 22.04 16.55
N PHE A 58 -12.84 21.64 16.13
CA PHE A 58 -12.16 22.35 15.04
C PHE A 58 -12.87 22.09 13.72
N GLN A 59 -13.37 23.15 13.09
CA GLN A 59 -13.97 23.11 11.77
C GLN A 59 -13.05 23.87 10.81
N PRO A 60 -12.35 23.19 9.88
CA PRO A 60 -11.48 23.85 8.93
C PRO A 60 -12.30 24.79 8.04
N MET A 61 -11.75 25.98 7.78
CA MET A 61 -12.37 26.93 6.86
C MET A 61 -12.39 26.37 5.44
N SER A 62 -13.41 26.76 4.68
CA SER A 62 -13.44 26.47 3.25
C SER A 62 -12.36 27.25 2.50
N ARG A 63 -12.02 26.79 1.29
CA ARG A 63 -11.04 27.47 0.43
C ARG A 63 -11.51 28.88 0.07
N GLU A 64 -12.81 29.04 -0.13
CA GLU A 64 -13.47 30.30 -0.45
C GLU A 64 -13.35 31.29 0.72
N GLU A 65 -13.53 30.82 1.96
CA GLU A 65 -13.38 31.63 3.18
C GLU A 65 -11.93 32.06 3.42
N ALA A 66 -10.95 31.20 3.12
CA ALA A 66 -9.53 31.52 3.29
C ALA A 66 -9.06 32.59 2.29
N ASN A 67 -9.54 32.53 1.03
CA ASN A 67 -9.16 33.47 -0.02
C ASN A 67 -9.88 34.83 0.07
N ALA A 68 -10.92 34.93 0.90
CA ALA A 68 -11.67 36.17 1.14
C ALA A 68 -11.02 37.08 2.21
N ARG A 69 -9.84 36.69 2.74
CA ARG A 69 -9.02 37.47 3.67
C ARG A 69 -7.75 37.96 3.01
#